data_AF-A0A929T9U3-F1
#
_entry.id   AF-A0A929T9U3-F1
#
_cell.length_a   1.000
_cell.length_b   1.000
_cell.length_c   1.000
_cell.angle_alpha   90.00
_cell.angle_beta   90.00
_cell.angle_gamma   90.00
#
_symmetry.space_group_name_H-M   'P 1'
#
loop_
_entity.id
_entity.type
_entity.pdbx_description
1 polymer ?
#
loop_
_entity_poly.entity_id
_entity_poly.type
_entity_poly.pdbx_seq_one_letter_code
_entity_poly.pdbx_strand_id
1 'polypeptide(L)'
;MIIRLPLDELIAHYTVWQSALIFFLFCFVGVLTSLLIILLFTRITERETSKSARRRNIRERGTNLVERFYDLMFSDTSILLFMGAYVICDWFIADRDFRAFWKEQNSFMLLAFLVISCLINAFLDRIFVRLKTIDATEAAAIRLISMAYMGALFIYIKFLYHDNNYDAIIIYFIGMLIGRFVYFDASFRDFFQAVKNAAHNFPLLVLALFLTALISYLGFGSGYLLRKNGVVVSLLIAHLFLDVCIFLIHYTGLEKLIVGRKKKTSSRGFAEEE
;
A
#
# COMPACT_ATOMS: atom_id res chain seq x y z
N MET A 1 -3.12 -19.33 26.18
CA MET A 1 -2.93 -18.22 27.14
C MET A 1 -2.38 -17.04 26.38
N ILE A 2 -3.18 -15.99 26.17
CA ILE A 2 -2.75 -14.80 25.44
C ILE A 2 -1.76 -14.06 26.32
N ILE A 3 -0.47 -14.03 25.96
CA ILE A 3 0.44 -13.01 26.47
C ILE A 3 0.01 -11.75 25.75
N ARG A 4 -0.93 -11.01 26.35
CA ARG A 4 -1.39 -9.72 25.83
C ARG A 4 -0.25 -8.76 26.10
N LEU A 5 0.50 -8.44 25.06
CA LEU A 5 1.45 -7.34 25.13
C LEU A 5 0.61 -6.08 25.39
N PRO A 6 0.81 -5.36 26.50
CA PRO A 6 0.06 -4.13 26.73
C PRO A 6 0.52 -3.05 25.73
N LEU A 7 -0.35 -2.07 25.48
CA LEU A 7 -0.13 -1.05 24.45
C LEU A 7 1.15 -0.24 24.65
N ASP A 8 1.54 0.01 25.89
CA ASP A 8 2.79 0.68 26.27
C ASP A 8 4.03 -0.11 25.86
N GLU A 9 4.04 -1.43 26.08
CA GLU A 9 5.13 -2.30 25.60
C GLU A 9 5.19 -2.34 24.07
N LEU A 10 4.03 -2.33 23.39
CA LEU A 10 3.96 -2.25 21.94
C LEU A 10 4.59 -0.94 21.42
N ILE A 11 4.24 0.20 22.03
CA ILE A 11 4.79 1.50 21.67
C ILE A 11 6.29 1.57 21.97
N ALA A 12 6.71 1.09 23.15
CA ALA A 12 8.12 1.06 23.53
C ALA A 12 8.96 0.24 22.55
N HIS A 13 8.43 -0.90 22.08
CA HIS A 13 9.10 -1.76 21.10
C HIS A 13 9.34 -1.05 19.75
N TYR A 14 8.34 -0.36 19.21
CA TYR A 14 8.45 0.30 17.91
C TYR A 14 9.10 1.69 17.94
N THR A 15 9.26 2.29 19.12
CA THR A 15 9.89 3.62 19.28
C THR A 15 11.42 3.54 19.42
N VAL A 16 12.02 2.35 19.38
CA VAL A 16 13.47 2.17 19.39
C VAL A 16 14.08 2.72 18.09
N TRP A 17 14.62 3.93 18.18
CA TRP A 17 15.14 4.70 17.03
C TRP A 17 16.15 3.94 16.17
N GLN A 18 17.05 3.17 16.77
CA GLN A 18 18.08 2.43 16.03
C GLN A 18 17.46 1.35 15.13
N SER A 19 16.59 0.53 15.71
CA SER A 19 15.89 -0.53 14.98
C SER A 19 14.93 0.04 13.94
N ALA A 20 14.22 1.13 14.28
CA ALA A 20 13.34 1.84 13.37
C ALA A 20 14.11 2.41 12.15
N LEU A 21 15.30 2.96 12.36
CA LEU A 21 16.12 3.52 11.28
C LEU A 21 16.70 2.43 10.37
N ILE A 22 17.18 1.33 10.94
CA ILE A 22 17.65 0.17 10.15
C ILE A 22 16.50 -0.41 9.33
N PHE A 23 15.33 -0.56 9.93
CA PHE A 23 14.14 -1.04 9.23
C PHE A 23 13.68 -0.06 8.13
N PHE A 24 13.71 1.24 8.41
CA PHE A 24 13.47 2.27 7.41
C PHE A 24 14.42 2.14 6.21
N LEU A 25 15.70 1.85 6.44
CA LEU A 25 16.67 1.64 5.36
C LEU A 25 16.31 0.42 4.50
N PHE A 26 15.87 -0.69 5.10
CA PHE A 26 15.38 -1.84 4.34
C PHE A 26 14.17 -1.47 3.47
N CYS A 27 13.20 -0.73 4.03
CA CYS A 27 12.05 -0.23 3.29
C CYS A 27 12.48 0.68 2.13
N PHE A 28 13.41 1.61 2.38
CA PHE A 28 13.89 2.55 1.38
C PHE A 28 14.58 1.85 0.21
N VAL A 29 15.49 0.92 0.49
CA VAL A 29 16.16 0.09 -0.53
C VAL A 29 15.14 -0.78 -1.27
N GLY A 30 14.16 -1.34 -0.56
CA GLY A 30 13.09 -2.14 -1.15
C GLY A 30 12.28 -1.34 -2.17
N VAL A 31 11.78 -0.15 -1.80
CA VAL A 31 11.04 0.72 -2.73
C VAL A 31 11.92 1.13 -3.91
N LEU A 32 13.17 1.54 -3.68
CA LEU A 32 14.08 1.93 -4.75
C LEU A 32 14.32 0.79 -5.75
N THR A 33 14.47 -0.44 -5.24
CA THR A 33 14.66 -1.64 -6.05
C THR A 33 13.40 -1.94 -6.88
N SER A 34 12.21 -1.84 -6.29
CA SER A 34 10.94 -2.01 -7.00
C SER A 34 10.78 -0.99 -8.13
N LEU A 35 11.13 0.27 -7.90
CA LEU A 35 11.12 1.30 -8.96
C LEU A 35 12.10 0.97 -10.08
N LEU A 36 13.30 0.50 -9.76
CA LEU A 36 14.29 0.07 -10.75
C LEU A 36 13.77 -1.11 -11.59
N ILE A 37 13.11 -2.09 -10.96
CA ILE A 37 12.50 -3.23 -11.64
C ILE A 37 11.39 -2.76 -12.60
N ILE A 38 10.52 -1.86 -12.17
CA ILE A 38 9.46 -1.29 -13.03
C ILE A 38 10.06 -0.63 -14.27
N LEU A 39 11.14 0.14 -14.12
CA LEU A 39 11.79 0.84 -15.22
C LEU A 39 12.60 -0.07 -16.13
N LEU A 40 13.21 -1.11 -15.58
CA LEU A 40 13.85 -2.15 -16.38
C LEU A 40 12.82 -2.90 -17.23
N PHE A 41 11.68 -3.24 -16.64
CA PHE A 41 10.57 -3.91 -17.33
C PHE A 41 10.04 -3.08 -18.49
N THR A 42 9.81 -1.77 -18.31
CA THR A 42 9.38 -0.90 -19.42
C THR A 42 10.44 -0.78 -20.50
N ARG A 43 11.72 -0.71 -20.13
CA ARG A 43 12.83 -0.62 -21.09
C ARG A 43 13.01 -1.87 -21.95
N ILE A 44 12.76 -3.06 -21.39
CA ILE A 44 12.83 -4.35 -22.09
C ILE A 44 11.62 -4.55 -23.00
N THR A 45 10.44 -4.12 -22.54
CA THR A 45 9.18 -4.30 -23.30
C THR A 45 9.06 -3.30 -24.46
N GLU A 46 9.74 -2.16 -24.39
CA GLU A 46 9.69 -1.14 -25.45
C GLU A 46 10.38 -1.61 -26.74
N ARG A 47 9.62 -1.69 -27.84
CA ARG A 47 10.08 -2.18 -29.16
C ARG A 47 10.34 -1.07 -30.18
N GLU A 48 10.15 0.19 -29.83
CA GLU A 48 10.36 1.32 -30.72
C GLU A 48 11.81 1.43 -31.20
N THR A 49 11.98 1.59 -32.52
CA THR A 49 13.29 1.69 -33.18
C THR A 49 13.87 3.10 -33.10
N SER A 50 13.01 4.12 -33.12
CA SER A 50 13.43 5.52 -32.99
C SER A 50 13.90 5.84 -31.57
N LYS A 51 15.14 6.32 -31.43
CA LYS A 51 15.73 6.66 -30.12
C LYS A 51 14.93 7.70 -29.34
N SER A 52 14.28 8.65 -30.02
CA SER A 52 13.48 9.71 -29.37
C SER A 52 12.09 9.22 -28.96
N ALA A 53 11.41 8.47 -29.83
CA ALA A 53 10.11 7.86 -29.53
C ALA A 53 10.22 6.83 -28.41
N ARG A 54 11.23 5.95 -28.49
CA ARG A 54 11.54 4.94 -27.47
C ARG A 54 11.75 5.56 -26.09
N ARG A 55 12.53 6.65 -25.99
CA ARG A 55 12.76 7.35 -24.71
C ARG A 55 11.49 7.98 -24.15
N ARG A 56 10.61 8.51 -25.02
CA ARG A 56 9.33 9.09 -24.60
C ARG A 56 8.39 8.01 -24.06
N ASN A 57 8.22 6.91 -24.78
CA ASN A 57 7.34 5.81 -24.39
C ASN A 57 7.79 5.14 -23.08
N ILE A 58 9.09 4.84 -22.93
CA ILE A 58 9.65 4.28 -21.68
C ILE A 58 9.32 5.19 -20.49
N ARG A 59 9.42 6.50 -20.70
CA ARG A 59 9.15 7.47 -19.64
C ARG A 59 7.67 7.61 -19.31
N GLU A 60 6.80 7.71 -20.31
CA GLU A 60 5.35 7.81 -20.09
C GLU A 60 4.81 6.53 -19.45
N ARG A 61 5.17 5.36 -20.00
CA ARG A 61 4.78 4.06 -19.46
C ARG A 61 5.41 3.78 -18.09
N GLY A 62 6.68 4.15 -17.89
CA GLY A 62 7.36 4.02 -16.60
C GLY A 62 6.71 4.87 -15.53
N THR A 63 6.37 6.13 -15.83
CA THR A 63 5.68 7.01 -14.90
C THR A 63 4.31 6.45 -14.53
N ASN A 64 3.54 5.96 -15.51
CA ASN A 64 2.23 5.37 -15.27
C ASN A 64 2.33 4.11 -14.37
N LEU A 65 3.26 3.18 -14.63
CA LEU A 65 3.44 2.00 -13.79
C LEU A 65 3.91 2.33 -12.36
N VAL A 66 4.77 3.35 -12.20
CA VAL A 66 5.20 3.84 -10.89
C VAL A 66 4.03 4.45 -10.12
N GLU A 67 3.21 5.27 -10.77
CA GLU A 67 2.01 5.83 -10.15
C GLU A 67 1.05 4.70 -9.73
N ARG A 68 0.82 3.69 -10.59
CA ARG A 68 -0.03 2.53 -10.25
C ARG A 68 0.51 1.72 -9.08
N PHE A 69 1.83 1.58 -9.00
CA PHE A 69 2.49 0.94 -7.85
C PHE A 69 2.26 1.73 -6.55
N TYR A 70 2.32 3.06 -6.59
CA TYR A 70 2.04 3.89 -5.42
C TYR A 70 0.56 3.84 -5.00
N ASP A 71 -0.39 3.93 -5.93
CA ASP A 71 -1.82 3.80 -5.64
C ASP A 71 -2.15 2.43 -5.01
N LEU A 72 -1.47 1.36 -5.47
CA LEU A 72 -1.57 0.04 -4.87
C LEU A 72 -1.11 0.06 -3.40
N MET A 73 0.13 0.51 -3.14
CA MET A 73 0.70 0.57 -1.78
C MET A 73 -0.13 1.44 -0.82
N PHE A 74 -0.70 2.56 -1.26
CA PHE A 74 -1.55 3.39 -0.40
C PHE A 74 -2.91 2.73 -0.10
N SER A 75 -3.51 2.07 -1.09
CA SER A 75 -4.73 1.27 -0.89
C SER A 75 -4.50 0.17 0.16
N ASP A 76 -3.31 -0.42 0.15
CA ASP A 76 -2.88 -1.46 1.07
C ASP A 76 -2.75 -0.92 2.51
N THR A 77 -2.11 0.23 2.66
CA THR A 77 -2.03 0.94 3.94
C THR A 77 -3.41 1.28 4.48
N SER A 78 -4.35 1.73 3.66
CA SER A 78 -5.73 2.02 4.09
C SER A 78 -6.41 0.77 4.68
N ILE A 79 -6.33 -0.37 3.99
CA ILE A 79 -6.89 -1.63 4.50
C ILE A 79 -6.24 -2.00 5.84
N LEU A 80 -4.92 -1.95 5.91
CA LEU A 80 -4.16 -2.26 7.12
C LEU A 80 -4.42 -1.27 8.25
N LEU A 81 -4.73 -0.01 7.96
CA LEU A 81 -5.04 0.99 8.97
C LEU A 81 -6.33 0.65 9.70
N PHE A 82 -7.37 0.27 8.95
CA PHE A 82 -8.62 -0.19 9.54
C PHE A 82 -8.41 -1.48 10.36
N MET A 83 -7.75 -2.48 9.76
CA MET A 83 -7.53 -3.76 10.43
C MET A 83 -6.61 -3.63 11.65
N GLY A 84 -5.58 -2.79 11.56
CA GLY A 84 -4.66 -2.48 12.64
C GLY A 84 -5.34 -1.72 13.77
N ALA A 85 -6.21 -0.76 13.48
CA ALA A 85 -7.00 -0.07 14.49
C ALA A 85 -7.92 -1.03 15.26
N TYR A 86 -8.60 -1.95 14.56
CA TYR A 86 -9.37 -3.02 15.18
C TYR A 86 -8.50 -3.88 16.11
N VAL A 87 -7.37 -4.37 15.61
CA VAL A 87 -6.45 -5.23 16.38
C VAL A 87 -5.88 -4.51 17.60
N ILE A 88 -5.48 -3.24 17.47
CA ILE A 88 -4.98 -2.45 18.60
C ILE A 88 -6.06 -2.34 19.69
N CYS A 89 -7.28 -1.99 19.30
CA CYS A 89 -8.38 -1.83 20.26
C CYS A 89 -8.77 -3.15 20.93
N ASP A 90 -8.83 -4.24 20.17
CA ASP A 90 -9.31 -5.53 20.67
C ASP A 90 -8.24 -6.31 21.44
N TRP A 91 -6.99 -6.29 20.98
CA TRP A 91 -5.93 -7.16 21.49
C TRP A 91 -4.97 -6.46 22.45
N PHE A 92 -4.65 -5.18 22.22
CA PHE A 92 -3.60 -4.46 22.93
C PHE A 92 -4.12 -3.50 24.01
N ILE A 93 -5.33 -2.96 23.86
CA ILE A 93 -5.89 -2.09 24.91
C ILE A 93 -6.37 -2.93 26.09
N ALA A 94 -5.58 -2.87 27.17
CA ALA A 94 -5.80 -3.65 28.38
C ALA A 94 -6.73 -2.97 29.41
N ASP A 95 -7.20 -1.75 29.13
CA ASP A 95 -8.03 -0.97 30.04
C ASP A 95 -9.44 -1.57 30.21
N ARG A 96 -9.96 -1.58 31.44
CA ARG A 96 -11.27 -2.21 31.72
C ARG A 96 -12.43 -1.37 31.21
N ASP A 97 -12.37 -0.05 31.39
CA ASP A 97 -13.45 0.86 31.03
C ASP A 97 -13.55 0.99 29.52
N PHE A 98 -12.41 1.11 28.84
CA PHE A 98 -12.35 1.05 27.38
C PHE A 98 -12.89 -0.27 26.84
N ARG A 99 -12.59 -1.42 27.48
CA ARG A 99 -13.14 -2.70 27.01
C ARG A 99 -14.64 -2.83 27.18
N ALA A 100 -15.20 -2.28 28.25
CA ALA A 100 -16.65 -2.23 28.44
C ALA A 100 -17.29 -1.38 27.34
N PHE A 101 -16.73 -0.19 27.11
CA PHE A 101 -17.14 0.71 26.02
C PHE A 101 -16.99 0.07 24.63
N TRP A 102 -15.85 -0.57 24.36
CA TRP A 102 -15.57 -1.28 23.11
C TRP A 102 -16.59 -2.37 22.84
N LYS A 103 -16.92 -3.19 23.85
CA LYS A 103 -17.93 -4.26 23.69
C LYS A 103 -19.32 -3.72 23.36
N GLU A 104 -19.69 -2.56 23.89
CA GLU A 104 -21.00 -1.95 23.68
C GLU A 104 -21.07 -1.19 22.34
N GLN A 105 -19.98 -0.53 21.93
CA GLN A 105 -19.96 0.41 20.81
C GLN A 105 -19.08 -0.03 19.62
N ASN A 106 -18.60 -1.28 19.60
CA ASN A 106 -17.65 -1.76 18.56
C ASN A 106 -18.14 -1.48 17.14
N SER A 107 -19.44 -1.63 16.88
CA SER A 107 -20.00 -1.53 15.53
C SER A 107 -19.90 -0.09 15.00
N PHE A 108 -20.20 0.89 15.85
CA PHE A 108 -20.06 2.31 15.51
C PHE A 108 -18.59 2.73 15.39
N MET A 109 -17.72 2.22 16.28
CA MET A 109 -16.28 2.51 16.21
C MET A 109 -15.63 1.92 14.96
N LEU A 110 -15.99 0.69 14.59
CA LEU A 110 -15.52 0.06 13.35
C LEU A 110 -15.98 0.86 12.14
N LEU A 111 -17.23 1.30 12.10
CA LEU A 111 -17.69 2.18 11.03
C LEU A 111 -16.89 3.50 10.98
N ALA A 112 -16.59 4.10 12.14
CA ALA A 112 -15.75 5.29 12.20
C ALA A 112 -14.32 5.04 11.69
N PHE A 113 -13.68 3.93 12.10
CA PHE A 113 -12.36 3.53 11.61
C PHE A 113 -12.35 3.30 10.10
N LEU A 114 -13.43 2.71 9.56
CA LEU A 114 -13.59 2.52 8.13
C LEU A 114 -13.61 3.86 7.39
N VAL A 115 -14.44 4.81 7.86
CA VAL A 115 -14.54 6.15 7.27
C VAL A 115 -13.20 6.88 7.36
N ILE A 116 -12.55 6.87 8.53
CA ILE A 116 -11.24 7.50 8.74
C ILE A 116 -10.18 6.89 7.82
N SER A 117 -10.16 5.58 7.67
CA SER A 117 -9.23 4.91 6.76
C SER A 117 -9.45 5.32 5.30
N CYS A 118 -10.71 5.41 4.86
CA CYS A 118 -11.03 5.91 3.51
C CYS A 118 -10.62 7.38 3.33
N LEU A 119 -10.80 8.23 4.34
CA LEU A 119 -10.37 9.63 4.30
C LEU A 119 -8.85 9.75 4.25
N ILE A 120 -8.12 8.92 4.99
CA ILE A 120 -6.65 8.87 4.95
C ILE A 120 -6.18 8.40 3.58
N ASN A 121 -6.83 7.41 2.97
CA ASN A 121 -6.52 7.01 1.60
C ASN A 121 -6.68 8.19 0.63
N ALA A 122 -7.81 8.89 0.69
CA ALA A 122 -8.06 10.07 -0.15
C ALA A 122 -7.06 11.21 0.12
N PHE A 123 -6.59 11.35 1.37
CA PHE A 123 -5.54 12.29 1.74
C PHE A 123 -4.18 11.88 1.13
N LEU A 124 -3.79 10.61 1.23
CA LEU A 124 -2.56 10.07 0.65
C LEU A 124 -2.56 10.25 -0.88
N ASP A 125 -3.66 9.92 -1.54
CA ASP A 125 -3.84 10.03 -3.00
C ASP A 125 -3.75 11.48 -3.51
N ARG A 126 -4.27 12.45 -2.75
CA ARG A 126 -4.44 13.83 -3.23
C ARG A 126 -3.32 14.77 -2.82
N ILE A 127 -2.78 14.56 -1.62
CA ILE A 127 -1.82 15.47 -0.99
C ILE A 127 -0.42 14.87 -0.95
N PHE A 128 -0.30 13.56 -0.72
CA PHE A 128 0.99 12.92 -0.48
C PHE A 128 1.74 12.58 -1.78
N VAL A 129 1.04 12.04 -2.78
CA VAL A 129 1.56 11.83 -4.14
C VAL A 129 0.47 12.25 -5.13
N ARG A 130 0.65 13.36 -5.85
CA ARG A 130 -0.32 13.75 -6.89
C ARG A 130 -0.19 12.80 -8.08
N LEU A 131 -0.95 11.71 -8.06
CA LEU A 131 -1.12 10.78 -9.18
C LEU A 131 -1.79 11.54 -10.32
N LYS A 132 -1.07 11.78 -11.42
CA LYS A 132 -1.54 12.64 -12.54
C LYS A 132 -1.95 11.85 -13.77
N THR A 133 -1.62 10.56 -13.84
CA THR A 133 -1.72 9.77 -15.06
C THR A 133 -2.65 8.56 -14.95
N ILE A 134 -3.18 8.26 -13.77
CA ILE A 134 -4.15 7.17 -13.57
C ILE A 134 -5.58 7.72 -13.74
N ASP A 135 -6.36 7.05 -14.58
CA ASP A 135 -7.80 7.34 -14.72
C ASP A 135 -8.61 6.72 -13.57
N ALA A 136 -9.79 7.30 -13.26
CA ALA A 136 -10.61 6.88 -12.11
C ALA A 136 -11.00 5.39 -12.16
N THR A 137 -11.26 4.86 -13.36
CA THR A 137 -11.57 3.43 -13.55
C THR A 137 -10.36 2.53 -13.27
N GLU A 138 -9.16 2.97 -13.63
CA GLU A 138 -7.94 2.21 -13.36
C GLU A 138 -7.60 2.20 -11.87
N ALA A 139 -7.76 3.34 -11.18
CA ALA A 139 -7.58 3.43 -9.73
C ALA A 139 -8.56 2.52 -8.98
N ALA A 140 -9.83 2.49 -9.39
CA ALA A 140 -10.82 1.58 -8.83
C ALA A 140 -10.40 0.10 -9.02
N ALA A 141 -9.93 -0.26 -10.21
CA ALA A 141 -9.43 -1.61 -10.49
C ALA A 141 -8.18 -1.97 -9.66
N ILE A 142 -7.25 -1.03 -9.43
CA ILE A 142 -6.06 -1.27 -8.61
C ILE A 142 -6.44 -1.50 -7.13
N ARG A 143 -7.34 -0.68 -6.59
CA ARG A 143 -7.88 -0.83 -5.22
C ARG A 143 -8.64 -2.13 -5.02
N LEU A 144 -9.27 -2.61 -6.08
CA LEU A 144 -9.96 -3.88 -6.09
C LEU A 144 -9.01 -5.07 -5.99
N ILE A 145 -7.91 -5.02 -6.73
CA ILE A 145 -6.83 -6.01 -6.64
C ILE A 145 -6.19 -5.97 -5.25
N SER A 146 -5.94 -4.76 -4.74
CA SER A 146 -5.42 -4.51 -3.38
C SER A 146 -6.23 -5.28 -2.34
N MET A 147 -7.57 -5.12 -2.36
CA MET A 147 -8.46 -5.88 -1.48
C MET A 147 -8.34 -7.39 -1.69
N ALA A 148 -8.36 -7.86 -2.94
CA ALA A 148 -8.29 -9.30 -3.21
C ALA A 148 -7.01 -9.93 -2.64
N TYR A 149 -5.86 -9.28 -2.82
CA TYR A 149 -4.60 -9.82 -2.31
C TYR A 149 -4.48 -9.67 -0.79
N MET A 150 -4.97 -8.57 -0.20
CA MET A 150 -5.01 -8.42 1.27
C MET A 150 -5.86 -9.51 1.92
N GLY A 151 -6.98 -9.87 1.28
CA GLY A 151 -7.77 -11.03 1.70
C GLY A 151 -6.96 -12.33 1.67
N ALA A 152 -6.22 -12.59 0.58
CA ALA A 152 -5.33 -13.75 0.49
C ALA A 152 -4.22 -13.72 1.56
N LEU A 153 -3.66 -12.55 1.85
CA LEU A 153 -2.65 -12.36 2.89
C LEU A 153 -3.20 -12.70 4.29
N PHE A 154 -4.39 -12.21 4.65
CA PHE A 154 -4.99 -12.52 5.95
C PHE A 154 -5.37 -13.99 6.09
N ILE A 155 -5.88 -14.61 5.02
CA ILE A 155 -6.14 -16.05 4.98
C ILE A 155 -4.82 -16.83 5.17
N TYR A 156 -3.75 -16.42 4.49
CA TYR A 156 -2.44 -17.03 4.63
C TYR A 156 -1.88 -16.91 6.06
N ILE A 157 -2.02 -15.75 6.70
CA ILE A 157 -1.62 -15.55 8.10
C ILE A 157 -2.40 -16.50 9.02
N LYS A 158 -3.71 -16.65 8.82
CA LYS A 158 -4.51 -17.64 9.57
C LYS A 158 -3.95 -19.06 9.40
N PHE A 159 -3.65 -19.46 8.16
CA PHE A 159 -3.06 -20.79 7.91
C PHE A 159 -1.70 -20.95 8.58
N LEU A 160 -0.87 -19.91 8.64
CA LEU A 160 0.45 -19.97 9.23
C LEU A 160 0.42 -20.09 10.76
N TYR A 161 -0.47 -19.37 11.43
CA TYR A 161 -0.49 -19.29 12.90
C TYR A 161 -1.49 -20.24 13.56
N HIS A 162 -2.40 -20.87 12.79
CA HIS A 162 -3.45 -21.76 13.30
C HIS A 162 -4.22 -21.19 14.51
N ASP A 163 -4.44 -19.87 14.50
CA ASP A 163 -5.07 -19.15 15.61
C ASP A 163 -6.44 -18.60 15.18
N ASN A 164 -7.48 -18.95 15.93
CA ASN A 164 -8.85 -18.52 15.71
C ASN A 164 -9.04 -17.02 15.95
N ASN A 165 -8.10 -16.33 16.60
CA ASN A 165 -8.13 -14.87 16.73
C ASN A 165 -8.15 -14.17 15.36
N TYR A 166 -7.57 -14.80 14.33
CA TYR A 166 -7.61 -14.28 12.96
C TYR A 166 -8.97 -14.44 12.27
N ASP A 167 -9.90 -15.22 12.85
CA ASP A 167 -11.25 -15.38 12.29
C ASP A 167 -12.03 -14.06 12.34
N ALA A 168 -11.96 -13.37 13.48
CA ALA A 168 -12.60 -12.06 13.63
C ALA A 168 -12.01 -11.05 12.64
N ILE A 169 -10.68 -11.03 12.48
CA ILE A 169 -9.98 -10.20 11.49
C ILE A 169 -10.51 -10.48 10.07
N ILE A 170 -10.60 -11.75 9.68
CA ILE A 170 -11.08 -12.12 8.34
C ILE A 170 -12.55 -11.74 8.16
N ILE A 171 -13.39 -11.91 9.18
CA ILE A 171 -14.82 -11.52 9.13
C ILE A 171 -14.95 -10.01 8.97
N TYR A 172 -14.22 -9.20 9.73
CA TYR A 172 -14.25 -7.74 9.59
C TYR A 172 -13.68 -7.27 8.25
N PHE A 173 -12.64 -7.95 7.75
CA PHE A 173 -12.11 -7.70 6.41
C PHE A 173 -13.15 -8.01 5.32
N ILE A 174 -13.83 -9.16 5.41
CA ILE A 174 -14.92 -9.52 4.47
C ILE A 174 -16.07 -8.51 4.58
N GLY A 175 -16.43 -8.08 5.79
CA GLY A 175 -17.44 -7.04 6.01
C GLY A 175 -17.07 -5.72 5.34
N MET A 176 -15.81 -5.29 5.48
CA MET A 176 -15.27 -4.11 4.78
C MET A 176 -15.35 -4.29 3.26
N LEU A 177 -14.91 -5.45 2.76
CA LEU A 177 -14.91 -5.78 1.34
C LEU A 177 -16.33 -5.72 0.77
N ILE A 178 -17.30 -6.38 1.43
CA ILE A 178 -18.71 -6.34 1.06
C ILE A 178 -19.25 -4.92 1.13
N GLY A 179 -18.95 -4.16 2.18
CA GLY A 179 -19.35 -2.76 2.29
C GLY A 179 -18.84 -1.92 1.12
N ARG A 180 -17.58 -2.14 0.69
CA ARG A 180 -17.01 -1.47 -0.48
C ARG A 180 -17.69 -1.92 -1.78
N PHE A 181 -18.09 -3.18 -1.90
CA PHE A 181 -18.80 -3.67 -3.08
C PHE A 181 -20.25 -3.20 -3.18
N VAL A 182 -20.96 -3.19 -2.06
CA VAL A 182 -22.40 -2.84 -2.00
C VAL A 182 -22.60 -1.33 -2.07
N TYR A 183 -21.71 -0.53 -1.47
CA TYR A 183 -21.87 0.93 -1.40
C TYR A 183 -21.37 1.67 -2.66
N PHE A 184 -20.50 1.06 -3.48
CA PHE A 184 -19.93 1.69 -4.68
C PHE A 184 -20.63 1.35 -6.01
N ASP A 185 -21.80 0.70 -5.98
CA ASP A 185 -22.67 0.52 -7.16
C ASP A 185 -21.94 -0.03 -8.41
N ALA A 186 -21.02 -0.98 -8.21
CA ALA A 186 -20.47 -1.76 -9.30
C ALA A 186 -21.34 -3.01 -9.46
N SER A 187 -22.12 -3.08 -10.55
CA SER A 187 -22.63 -4.36 -11.02
C SER A 187 -21.49 -5.38 -11.00
N PHE A 188 -21.76 -6.64 -10.64
CA PHE A 188 -20.75 -7.71 -10.71
C PHE A 188 -20.03 -7.71 -12.08
N ARG A 189 -20.67 -7.24 -13.16
CA ARG A 189 -20.05 -7.04 -14.47
C ARG A 189 -18.94 -5.99 -14.48
N ASP A 190 -19.14 -4.82 -13.88
CA ASP A 190 -18.12 -3.77 -13.81
C ASP A 190 -16.98 -4.20 -12.90
N PHE A 191 -17.27 -4.99 -11.87
CA PHE A 191 -16.26 -5.69 -11.07
C PHE A 191 -15.41 -6.64 -11.93
N PHE A 192 -16.02 -7.57 -12.68
CA PHE A 192 -15.25 -8.50 -13.51
C PHE A 192 -14.48 -7.79 -14.63
N GLN A 193 -15.03 -6.73 -15.21
CA GLN A 193 -14.34 -5.89 -16.17
C GLN A 193 -13.13 -5.20 -15.51
N ALA A 194 -13.30 -4.66 -14.30
CA ALA A 194 -12.22 -4.07 -13.51
C ALA A 194 -11.16 -5.11 -13.17
N VAL A 195 -11.52 -6.33 -12.73
CA VAL A 195 -10.59 -7.45 -12.47
C VAL A 195 -9.84 -7.88 -13.74
N LYS A 196 -10.52 -7.92 -14.89
CA LYS A 196 -9.88 -8.27 -16.17
C LYS A 196 -8.88 -7.21 -16.63
N ASN A 197 -9.23 -5.93 -16.47
CA ASN A 197 -8.31 -4.82 -16.75
C ASN A 197 -7.14 -4.78 -15.74
N ALA A 198 -7.44 -5.08 -14.49
CA ALA A 198 -6.48 -5.28 -13.40
C ALA A 198 -5.50 -6.43 -13.65
N ALA A 199 -5.92 -7.51 -14.32
CA ALA A 199 -5.04 -8.63 -14.65
C ALA A 199 -3.87 -8.20 -15.57
N HIS A 200 -4.00 -7.12 -16.34
CA HIS A 200 -2.85 -6.52 -17.04
C HIS A 200 -1.82 -5.90 -16.09
N ASN A 201 -2.21 -5.52 -14.88
CA ASN A 201 -1.34 -5.03 -13.81
C ASN A 201 -0.83 -6.17 -12.90
N PHE A 202 -1.09 -7.44 -13.23
CA PHE A 202 -0.61 -8.58 -12.44
C PHE A 202 0.89 -8.55 -12.12
N PRO A 203 1.80 -8.12 -13.03
CA PRO A 203 3.22 -7.99 -12.68
C PRO A 203 3.49 -6.98 -11.55
N LEU A 204 2.74 -5.87 -11.50
CA LEU A 204 2.83 -4.88 -10.42
C LEU A 204 2.34 -5.46 -9.10
N LEU A 205 1.26 -6.26 -9.15
CA LEU A 205 0.74 -6.96 -7.98
C LEU A 205 1.78 -7.92 -7.39
N VAL A 206 2.40 -8.75 -8.23
CA VAL A 206 3.44 -9.69 -7.80
C VAL A 206 4.61 -8.92 -7.19
N LEU A 207 4.99 -7.78 -7.76
CA LEU A 207 6.05 -6.94 -7.23
C LEU A 207 5.71 -6.35 -5.85
N ALA A 208 4.50 -5.82 -5.67
CA ALA A 208 4.06 -5.27 -4.38
C ALA A 208 3.95 -6.38 -3.31
N LEU A 209 3.39 -7.53 -3.67
CA LEU A 209 3.33 -8.68 -2.78
C LEU A 209 4.73 -9.16 -2.38
N PHE A 210 5.64 -9.25 -3.35
CA PHE A 210 7.02 -9.64 -3.09
C PHE A 210 7.73 -8.62 -2.19
N LEU A 211 7.54 -7.32 -2.43
CA LEU A 211 8.10 -6.28 -1.58
C LEU A 211 7.57 -6.40 -0.14
N THR A 212 6.25 -6.50 0.02
CA THR A 212 5.61 -6.68 1.33
C THR A 212 6.12 -7.93 2.04
N ALA A 213 6.23 -9.06 1.34
CA ALA A 213 6.74 -10.30 1.89
C ALA A 213 8.22 -10.19 2.30
N LEU A 214 9.05 -9.57 1.45
CA LEU A 214 10.48 -9.37 1.69
C LEU A 214 10.72 -8.47 2.91
N ILE A 215 10.06 -7.31 2.97
CA ILE A 215 10.18 -6.37 4.09
C ILE A 215 9.66 -6.99 5.38
N SER A 216 8.54 -7.73 5.30
CA SER A 216 8.03 -8.47 6.46
C SER A 216 9.03 -9.53 6.92
N TYR A 217 9.62 -10.30 5.99
CA TYR A 217 10.64 -11.29 6.30
C TYR A 217 11.87 -10.68 6.98
N LEU A 218 12.40 -9.57 6.45
CA LEU A 218 13.53 -8.85 7.02
C LEU A 218 13.18 -8.24 8.38
N GLY A 219 11.99 -7.66 8.53
CA GLY A 219 11.51 -7.09 9.77
C GLY A 219 11.31 -8.14 10.87
N PHE A 220 10.75 -9.30 10.52
CA PHE A 220 10.59 -10.42 11.45
C PHE A 220 11.91 -11.15 11.73
N GLY A 221 12.90 -11.06 10.83
CA GLY A 221 14.23 -11.63 11.00
C GLY A 221 15.13 -10.76 11.88
N SER A 222 15.02 -9.44 11.77
CA SER A 222 15.72 -8.47 12.62
C SER A 222 15.12 -8.32 14.02
N GLY A 223 13.92 -8.89 14.26
CA GLY A 223 13.21 -8.78 15.53
C GLY A 223 12.47 -7.45 15.73
N TYR A 224 12.50 -6.55 14.75
CA TYR A 224 11.76 -5.29 14.80
C TYR A 224 10.25 -5.51 14.63
N LEU A 225 9.83 -6.38 13.72
CA LEU A 225 8.41 -6.74 13.56
C LEU A 225 8.03 -7.91 14.48
N LEU A 226 6.82 -7.87 15.04
CA LEU A 226 6.35 -8.84 16.03
C LEU A 226 5.58 -10.00 15.39
N ARG A 227 6.10 -11.23 15.54
CA ARG A 227 5.48 -12.45 14.99
C ARG A 227 4.25 -12.94 15.76
N LYS A 228 4.23 -12.84 17.09
CA LYS A 228 3.11 -13.35 17.91
C LYS A 228 2.11 -12.23 18.22
N ASN A 229 0.85 -12.42 17.85
CA ASN A 229 -0.28 -11.51 18.13
C ASN A 229 -0.12 -10.07 17.60
N GLY A 230 0.93 -9.78 16.83
CA GLY A 230 1.24 -8.45 16.32
C GLY A 230 1.34 -8.38 14.80
N VAL A 231 1.04 -9.46 14.06
CA VAL A 231 1.32 -9.53 12.62
C VAL A 231 0.60 -8.45 11.82
N VAL A 232 -0.70 -8.22 12.09
CA VAL A 232 -1.46 -7.16 11.38
C VAL A 232 -0.91 -5.77 11.69
N VAL A 233 -0.60 -5.50 12.95
CA VAL A 233 0.02 -4.23 13.36
C VAL A 233 1.43 -4.08 12.78
N SER A 234 2.19 -5.17 12.72
CA SER A 234 3.52 -5.21 12.11
C SER A 234 3.47 -4.91 10.62
N LEU A 235 2.47 -5.46 9.91
CA LEU A 235 2.23 -5.18 8.50
C LEU A 235 1.82 -3.74 8.27
N LEU A 236 0.94 -3.20 9.13
CA LEU A 236 0.57 -1.78 9.12
C LEU A 236 1.82 -0.90 9.28
N ILE A 237 2.65 -1.17 10.30
CA ILE A 237 3.88 -0.43 10.53
C ILE A 237 4.80 -0.54 9.31
N ALA A 238 5.03 -1.74 8.77
CA ALA A 238 5.83 -1.93 7.57
C ALA A 238 5.34 -1.07 6.40
N HIS A 239 4.02 -1.02 6.17
CA HIS A 239 3.43 -0.20 5.11
C HIS A 239 3.56 1.29 5.37
N LEU A 240 3.41 1.75 6.62
CA LEU A 240 3.67 3.15 6.98
C LEU A 240 5.13 3.55 6.68
N PHE A 241 6.11 2.68 6.96
CA PHE A 241 7.51 2.91 6.57
C PHE A 241 7.68 2.96 5.05
N LEU A 242 7.02 2.07 4.31
CA LEU A 242 7.03 2.06 2.84
C LEU A 242 6.44 3.34 2.26
N ASP A 243 5.32 3.83 2.80
CA ASP A 243 4.67 5.06 2.38
C ASP A 243 5.54 6.29 2.61
N VAL A 244 6.22 6.36 3.77
CA VAL A 244 7.20 7.42 4.03
C VAL A 244 8.35 7.36 3.03
N CYS A 245 8.83 6.15 2.67
CA CYS A 245 9.87 6.00 1.65
C CYS A 245 9.39 6.47 0.27
N ILE A 246 8.18 6.06 -0.14
CA ILE A 246 7.55 6.48 -1.39
C ILE A 246 7.45 8.01 -1.44
N PHE A 247 7.00 8.62 -0.35
CA PHE A 247 6.88 10.08 -0.24
C PHE A 247 8.23 10.79 -0.37
N LEU A 248 9.25 10.32 0.34
CA LEU A 248 10.59 10.92 0.26
C LEU A 248 11.16 10.81 -1.15
N ILE A 249 10.99 9.66 -1.81
CA ILE A 249 11.41 9.45 -3.19
C ILE A 249 10.66 10.41 -4.13
N HIS A 250 9.33 10.49 -4.00
CA HIS A 250 8.49 11.35 -4.82
C HIS A 250 8.78 12.84 -4.65
N TYR A 251 8.94 13.28 -3.40
CA TYR A 251 9.19 14.68 -3.07
C TYR A 251 10.60 15.13 -3.51
N THR A 252 11.61 14.29 -3.31
CA THR A 252 12.97 14.56 -3.81
C THR A 252 13.05 14.49 -5.34
N GLY A 253 12.02 13.96 -6.00
CA GLY A 253 11.97 13.78 -7.44
C GLY A 253 13.00 12.76 -7.92
N LEU A 254 13.41 11.84 -7.05
CA LEU A 254 14.39 10.82 -7.35
C LEU A 254 13.87 9.93 -8.50
N GLU A 255 12.55 9.69 -8.57
CA GLU A 255 11.94 8.96 -9.67
C GLU A 255 12.16 9.67 -11.02
N LYS A 256 12.19 11.01 -11.06
CA LYS A 256 12.45 11.78 -12.29
C LYS A 256 13.93 11.72 -12.71
N LEU A 257 14.82 11.49 -11.75
CA LEU A 257 16.24 11.25 -11.99
C LEU A 257 16.45 9.84 -12.58
N ILE A 258 15.74 8.85 -12.06
CA ILE A 258 15.82 7.46 -12.54
C ILE A 258 15.11 7.30 -13.91
N VAL A 259 13.99 8.00 -14.12
CA VAL A 259 13.21 7.99 -15.38
C VAL A 259 13.80 8.94 -16.45
N GLY A 260 14.59 9.93 -16.05
CA GLY A 260 15.21 10.94 -16.90
C GLY A 260 14.40 12.25 -17.02
N ARG A 261 15.09 13.40 -16.91
CA ARG A 261 14.47 14.75 -16.99
C ARG A 261 13.80 14.99 -18.34
N LYS A 262 12.63 15.63 -18.33
CA LYS A 262 12.01 16.26 -19.50
C LYS A 262 12.99 17.31 -20.04
N LYS A 263 13.57 17.13 -21.23
CA LYS A 263 14.19 18.25 -21.94
C LYS A 263 13.05 19.22 -22.22
N LYS A 264 13.09 20.40 -21.58
CA LYS A 264 12.19 21.51 -21.87
C LYS A 264 12.44 21.82 -23.36
N THR A 265 11.51 21.46 -24.24
CA THR A 265 11.52 21.97 -25.61
C THR A 265 11.38 23.47 -25.48
N SER A 266 12.50 24.17 -25.62
CA SER A 266 12.52 25.61 -25.78
C SER A 266 11.85 25.88 -27.12
N SER A 267 10.60 26.30 -27.09
CA SER A 267 9.99 27.06 -28.17
C SER A 267 10.64 28.44 -28.19
N ARG A 268 11.86 28.51 -28.72
CA ARG A 268 12.51 29.74 -29.18
C ARG A 268 13.08 29.41 -30.56
N GLY A 269 12.47 29.95 -31.60
CA GLY A 269 13.01 29.87 -32.96
C GLY A 269 11.97 29.69 -34.07
N PHE A 270 11.06 30.64 -34.21
CA PHE A 270 10.51 31.13 -35.48
C PHE A 270 10.22 32.61 -35.20
N ALA A 271 11.25 33.46 -35.27
CA ALA A 271 11.56 34.27 -36.45
C ALA A 271 10.45 35.30 -36.72
N GLU A 272 10.63 36.48 -36.13
CA GLU A 272 10.22 37.75 -36.73
C GLU A 272 11.14 38.04 -37.95
N GLU A 273 10.65 38.90 -38.85
CA GLU A 273 11.24 39.42 -40.11
C GLU A 273 11.04 38.47 -41.32
N GLU A 274 10.28 38.80 -42.37
CA GLU A 274 9.88 40.09 -42.98
C GLU A 274 8.38 40.21 -43.27
#